data_AF-A0A2G9QI65-F1
#
_entry.id   AF-A0A2G9QI65-F1
#
_cell.length_a   1.000
_cell.length_b   1.000
_cell.length_c   1.000
_cell.angle_alpha   90.00
_cell.angle_beta   90.00
_cell.angle_gamma   90.00
#
_symmetry.space_group_name_H-M   'P 1'
#
loop_
_entity.id
_entity.type
_entity.pdbx_description
1 polymer ?
#
loop_
_entity_poly.entity_id
_entity_poly.type
_entity_poly.pdbx_seq_one_letter_code
_entity_poly.pdbx_strand_id
1 'polypeptide(L)' 'MTCLCKAAAKMCGRTACTLAPDDVGKACEYQNKRGERKRPGWRDGDSDKYKPSYNKCPQSNSPVLLSLKHFQKGLWTPAL' A
#
# COMPACT_ATOMS: atom_id res chain seq x y z
N MET A 1 -8.20 -2.82 3.25
CA MET A 1 -7.07 -1.91 2.98
C MET A 1 -6.38 -2.39 1.72
N THR A 2 -5.71 -1.51 1.01
CA THR A 2 -5.01 -1.81 -0.25
C THR A 2 -3.56 -1.34 -0.12
N CYS A 3 -2.63 -2.16 -0.56
CA CYS A 3 -1.22 -1.81 -0.68
C CYS A 3 -1.02 -0.96 -1.94
N LEU A 4 -0.41 0.20 -1.75
CA LEU A 4 0.02 1.11 -2.81
C LEU A 4 1.52 1.29 -2.77
N CYS A 5 2.14 1.49 -3.92
CA CYS A 5 3.52 1.93 -3.99
C CYS A 5 3.55 3.45 -4.16
N LYS A 6 4.01 4.19 -3.15
CA LYS A 6 4.09 5.66 -3.20
C LYS A 6 5.45 6.18 -2.78
N ALA A 7 5.87 7.28 -3.41
CA ALA A 7 7.06 8.02 -3.00
C ALA A 7 6.93 8.40 -1.51
N ALA A 8 7.88 7.96 -0.71
CA ALA A 8 7.97 8.36 0.69
C ALA A 8 8.43 9.81 0.75
N ALA A 9 7.52 10.72 1.08
CA ALA A 9 7.83 12.12 1.35
C ALA A 9 7.67 12.36 2.86
N LYS A 10 8.78 12.74 3.51
CA LYS A 10 8.84 13.17 4.91
C LYS A 10 8.32 12.16 5.96
N MET A 11 9.17 11.20 6.30
CA MET A 11 9.45 10.76 7.67
C MET A 11 10.95 10.40 7.72
N CYS A 12 11.60 10.46 8.89
CA CYS A 12 13.00 10.06 9.16
C CYS A 12 13.80 9.70 7.89
N GLY A 13 14.71 10.56 7.44
CA GLY A 13 15.14 10.63 6.03
C GLY A 13 15.67 9.35 5.37
N ARG A 14 15.78 8.21 6.06
CA ARG A 14 16.07 6.88 5.53
C ARG A 14 15.22 5.82 6.22
N THR A 15 14.79 4.79 5.49
CA THR A 15 14.00 3.67 6.05
C THR A 15 14.41 2.35 5.41
N ALA A 16 14.31 1.24 6.13
CA ALA A 16 14.45 -0.11 5.57
C ALA A 16 13.06 -0.68 5.22
N CYS A 17 12.90 -1.17 3.99
CA CYS A 17 11.73 -1.92 3.53
C CYS A 17 12.23 -3.06 2.65
N THR A 18 12.47 -4.23 3.27
CA THR A 18 13.26 -5.32 2.67
C THR A 18 12.44 -6.54 2.29
N LEU A 19 11.19 -6.63 2.76
CA LEU A 19 10.31 -7.74 2.45
C LEU A 19 10.01 -7.77 0.95
N ALA A 20 9.93 -8.98 0.38
CA ALA A 20 9.43 -9.18 -0.98
C ALA A 20 7.98 -8.68 -1.11
N PRO A 21 7.54 -8.26 -2.31
CA PRO A 21 6.18 -7.73 -2.51
C PRO A 21 5.07 -8.63 -1.93
N ASP A 22 5.21 -9.95 -2.07
CA ASP A 22 4.24 -10.90 -1.53
C ASP A 22 4.26 -10.93 0.01
N ASP A 23 5.43 -10.82 0.62
CA ASP A 23 5.57 -10.89 2.08
C ASP A 23 5.10 -9.62 2.77
N VAL A 24 5.14 -8.47 2.09
CA VAL A 24 4.52 -7.22 2.59
C VAL A 24 3.04 -7.44 2.89
N GLY A 25 2.30 -8.07 1.97
CA GLY A 25 0.88 -8.36 2.20
C GLY A 25 0.67 -9.28 3.40
N LYS A 26 1.46 -10.35 3.53
CA LYS A 26 1.35 -11.33 4.63
C LYS A 26 1.64 -10.67 5.99
N ALA A 27 2.64 -9.81 6.05
CA ALA A 27 3.00 -9.06 7.26
C ALA A 27 1.97 -8.00 7.66
N CYS A 28 1.11 -7.57 6.71
CA CYS A 28 0.09 -6.55 6.92
C CYS A 28 -1.34 -7.12 7.07
N GLU A 29 -1.49 -8.36 7.52
CA GLU A 29 -2.81 -8.90 7.88
C GLU A 29 -3.51 -8.05 8.95
N TYR A 30 -4.81 -7.85 8.79
CA TYR A 30 -5.61 -7.01 9.67
C TYR A 30 -7.01 -7.59 9.87
N GLN A 31 -7.69 -7.18 10.95
CA GLN A 31 -9.11 -7.47 11.17
C GLN A 31 -9.97 -6.35 10.60
N ASN A 32 -10.97 -6.71 9.80
CA ASN A 32 -11.95 -5.73 9.32
C ASN A 32 -12.99 -5.41 10.42
N LYS A 33 -13.90 -4.48 10.14
CA LYS A 33 -14.96 -4.08 11.08
C LYS A 33 -15.92 -5.21 11.48
N ARG A 34 -15.94 -6.32 10.73
CA ARG A 34 -16.73 -7.52 11.02
C ARG A 34 -15.93 -8.57 11.81
N GLY A 35 -14.70 -8.26 12.22
CA GLY A 35 -13.79 -9.18 12.90
C GLY A 35 -13.09 -10.19 11.98
N GLU A 36 -13.31 -10.13 10.67
CA GLU A 36 -12.70 -11.07 9.73
C GLU A 36 -11.23 -10.71 9.49
N ARG A 37 -10.35 -11.72 9.55
CA ARG A 37 -8.96 -11.56 9.11
C ARG A 37 -8.91 -11.38 7.60
N LYS A 38 -8.23 -10.32 7.15
CA LYS A 38 -8.00 -10.00 5.74
C LYS A 38 -6.55 -9.69 5.50
N ARG A 39 -6.08 -10.06 4.31
CA ARG A 39 -4.77 -9.66 3.78
C ARG A 39 -4.98 -8.52 2.78
N PRO A 40 -4.21 -7.42 2.85
CA PRO A 40 -4.28 -6.38 1.84
C PRO A 40 -3.68 -6.88 0.53
N GLY A 41 -4.36 -6.59 -0.58
CA GLY A 41 -3.85 -6.80 -1.93
C GLY A 41 -3.13 -5.57 -2.46
N TRP A 42 -2.19 -5.76 -3.37
CA TRP A 42 -1.61 -4.68 -4.17
C TRP A 42 -2.66 -4.10 -5.11
N ARG A 43 -2.56 -2.79 -5.37
CA ARG A 43 -3.23 -2.20 -6.53
C ARG A 43 -2.55 -2.66 -7.82
N ASP A 44 -3.32 -2.78 -8.89
CA ASP A 44 -2.83 -3.18 -10.21
C ASP A 44 -1.57 -2.39 -10.62
N GLY A 45 -0.50 -3.13 -10.90
CA GLY A 45 0.81 -2.60 -11.32
C GLY A 45 1.65 -1.91 -10.23
N ASP A 46 1.18 -1.85 -8.96
CA ASP A 46 1.97 -1.25 -7.88
C ASP A 46 2.96 -2.24 -7.24
N SER A 47 2.73 -3.55 -7.36
CA SER A 47 3.70 -4.57 -6.94
C SER A 47 5.04 -4.39 -7.67
N ASP A 48 4.99 -4.11 -8.97
CA ASP A 48 6.18 -4.03 -9.84
C ASP A 48 6.98 -2.74 -9.61
N LYS A 49 6.31 -1.71 -9.09
CA LYS A 49 6.94 -0.43 -8.70
C LYS A 49 7.68 -0.55 -7.37
N TYR A 50 7.31 -1.51 -6.53
CA TYR A 50 7.93 -1.69 -5.23
C TYR A 50 9.26 -2.42 -5.36
N LYS A 51 10.32 -1.71 -4.96
CA LYS A 51 11.68 -2.26 -4.90
C LYS A 51 12.13 -2.38 -3.44
N PRO A 52 12.28 -3.61 -2.91
CA PRO A 52 12.85 -3.82 -1.59
C PRO A 52 14.25 -3.20 -1.47
N SER A 53 14.56 -2.57 -0.34
CA SER A 53 15.89 -2.05 -0.03
C SER A 53 16.06 -1.89 1.47
N TYR A 54 17.30 -2.12 1.92
CA TYR A 54 17.74 -1.83 3.28
C TYR A 54 17.87 -0.32 3.56
N ASN A 55 17.90 0.51 2.52
CA ASN A 55 18.15 1.94 2.65
C ASN A 55 17.37 2.74 1.60
N LYS A 56 16.08 2.97 1.87
CA LYS A 56 15.18 3.79 1.07
C LYS A 56 15.39 5.26 1.43
N CYS A 57 15.64 6.10 0.43
CA CYS A 57 15.76 7.55 0.58
C CYS A 57 14.39 8.24 0.44
N PRO A 58 14.27 9.52 0.83
CA PRO A 58 13.11 10.32 0.50
C PRO A 58 12.97 10.38 -1.03
N GLN A 59 11.75 10.44 -1.54
CA GLN A 59 11.41 10.32 -2.98
C GLN A 59 11.47 8.90 -3.55
N SER A 60 12.04 7.91 -2.85
CA SER A 60 11.91 6.50 -3.28
C SER A 60 10.51 5.96 -2.98
N ASN A 61 10.02 5.03 -3.82
CA ASN A 61 8.71 4.43 -3.63
C ASN A 61 8.73 3.36 -2.53
N SER A 62 7.80 3.46 -1.58
CA SER A 62 7.61 2.53 -0.47
C SER A 62 6.15 2.05 -0.41
N PRO A 63 5.90 0.86 0.15
CA PRO A 63 4.55 0.34 0.31
C PRO A 63 3.80 1.15 1.37
N VAL A 64 2.56 1.52 1.09
CA VAL A 64 1.67 2.19 2.04
C VAL A 64 0.30 1.50 2.03
N LEU A 65 -0.32 1.40 3.20
CA LEU A 65 -1.69 0.93 3.32
C LEU A 65 -2.67 2.09 3.19
N LEU A 66 -3.63 1.97 2.30
CA LEU A 66 -4.70 2.95 2.13
C LEU A 66 -6.08 2.29 2.19
N SER A 67 -7.07 3.04 2.68
CA SER A 67 -8.46 2.59 2.65
C SER A 67 -8.99 2.55 1.22
N LEU A 68 -9.75 1.49 0.88
CA LEU A 68 -10.38 1.32 -0.44
C LEU A 68 -11.29 2.49 -0.82
N LYS A 69 -11.87 3.19 0.16
CA LYS A 69 -12.74 4.35 -0.06
C LYS A 69 -12.04 5.50 -0.79
N HIS A 70 -10.72 5.60 -0.70
CA HIS A 70 -9.97 6.63 -1.41
C HIS A 70 -9.97 6.45 -2.94
N PHE A 71 -10.32 5.26 -3.44
CA PHE A 71 -10.39 4.99 -4.88
C PHE A 71 -11.82 5.13 -5.44
N GLN A 72 -12.84 5.19 -4.59
CA GLN A 72 -14.25 5.23 -5.01
C GLN A 72 -14.74 6.65 -5.36
N LYS A 73 -13.90 7.68 -5.17
CA LYS A 73 -14.28 9.10 -5.32
C LYS A 73 -14.47 9.57 -6.77
N GLY A 74 -14.38 8.67 -7.75
CA GLY A 74 -14.49 8.97 -9.19
C GLY A 74 -15.69 8.37 -9.91
N LEU A 75 -16.53 7.58 -9.23
CA LEU A 75 -17.79 7.08 -9.80
C LEU A 75 -18.93 8.01 -9.39
N TRP A 76 -18.92 9.24 -9.93
CA TRP A 76 -20.16 9.99 -10.09
C TRP A 76 -20.83 9.48 -11.37
N THR A 77 -21.64 8.44 -11.25
CA THR A 77 -22.67 8.16 -12.24
C THR A 77 -23.88 9.01 -11.87
N PRO A 78 -24.32 9.97 -12.70
CA PRO A 78 -25.65 10.51 -12.52
C PRO A 78 -26.63 9.34 -12.65
N ALA A 79 -27.45 9.12 -11.62
CA ALA A 79 -28.61 8.26 -11.74
C ALA A 79 -29.55 8.96 -12.74
N LEU A 80 -29.92 8.23 -13.81
CA LEU A 80 -31.00 8.46 -14.79
C LEU A 80 -31.50 9.90 -14.96
#